data_AF-A0A922NTF1-F1
#
_entry.id   AF-A0A922NTF1-F1
#
_cell.length_a   1.000
_cell.length_b   1.000
_cell.length_c   1.000
_cell.angle_alpha   90.00
_cell.angle_beta   90.00
_cell.angle_gamma   90.00
#
_symmetry.space_group_name_H-M   'P 1'
#
loop_
_entity.id
_entity.type
_entity.pdbx_description
1 polymer ?
#
loop_
_entity_poly.entity_id
_entity_poly.type
_entity_poly.pdbx_seq_one_letter_code
_entity_poly.pdbx_strand_id
1 'polypeptide(L)'
;MAIYEARGFQSNLVYLFDKMEPFQYIERFKPLVVPEGADLEEYKRTQAPYCLSGKITAEKTGSYKRNNTSLIYRDLIFLDYDEIEGPTQGFIEAVSRALFGFSYILYPTIKHTPESPRFRLVVKPGDVMNEETYKQVVKEIADKIGVPFDMASLTWSQLQGLPVTTGDPADYQKIVEHGLDYPVPKSNQNRTSGQGVKPQTYTPRASGQRSITMRVIDTLFNGFGDEGGRNVALTRFVGLLFNKWVDCDIETAYELTKIANSVTANPLSERE
;
A
#
# COMPACT_ATOMS: atom_id res chain seq x y z
N MET A 1 10.91 14.75 -4.54
CA MET A 1 9.70 14.06 -5.01
C MET A 1 8.84 15.10 -5.67
N ALA A 2 8.22 14.79 -6.81
CA ALA A 2 7.53 15.76 -7.64
C ALA A 2 6.24 15.15 -8.18
N ILE A 3 5.25 16.01 -8.39
CA ILE A 3 4.06 15.63 -9.12
C ILE A 3 3.99 16.45 -10.40
N TYR A 4 3.53 15.82 -11.48
CA TYR A 4 3.35 16.48 -12.76
C TYR A 4 1.86 16.57 -13.07
N GLU A 5 1.35 17.78 -13.18
CA GLU A 5 -0.06 18.08 -13.44
C GLU A 5 -0.37 18.09 -14.95
N ALA A 6 -1.58 17.70 -15.30
CA ALA A 6 -2.13 17.80 -16.65
C ALA A 6 -3.62 18.18 -16.60
N ARG A 7 -4.10 18.79 -17.69
CA ARG A 7 -5.53 19.01 -17.95
C ARG A 7 -5.94 18.16 -19.14
N GLY A 8 -6.89 17.26 -18.91
CA GLY A 8 -7.18 16.19 -19.85
C GLY A 8 -6.05 15.16 -19.96
N PHE A 9 -6.31 14.08 -20.71
CA PHE A 9 -5.36 12.97 -20.86
C PHE A 9 -4.80 12.83 -22.29
N GLN A 10 -5.25 13.63 -23.25
CA GLN A 10 -4.78 13.52 -24.65
C GLN A 10 -3.36 14.03 -24.86
N SER A 11 -2.95 15.04 -24.09
CA SER A 11 -1.61 15.60 -24.19
C SER A 11 -0.61 14.75 -23.41
N ASN A 12 0.60 14.66 -23.95
CA ASN A 12 1.76 14.15 -23.22
C ASN A 12 2.48 15.26 -22.44
N LEU A 13 2.13 16.53 -22.67
CA LEU A 13 2.69 17.66 -21.94
C LEU A 13 2.16 17.65 -20.50
N VAL A 14 3.07 17.78 -19.54
CA VAL A 14 2.75 17.85 -18.12
C VAL A 14 3.56 18.97 -17.46
N TYR A 15 3.06 19.46 -16.33
CA TYR A 15 3.60 20.64 -15.66
C TYR A 15 4.10 20.28 -14.27
N LEU A 16 5.35 20.59 -13.97
CA LEU A 16 5.96 20.28 -12.69
C LEU A 16 5.29 21.06 -11.55
N PHE A 17 4.91 20.34 -10.50
CA PHE A 17 4.54 20.86 -9.20
C PHE A 17 5.41 20.19 -8.12
N ASP A 18 6.25 20.98 -7.46
CA ASP A 18 7.27 20.53 -6.50
C ASP A 18 7.19 21.25 -5.14
N LYS A 19 6.06 21.94 -4.89
CA LYS A 19 5.84 22.74 -3.68
C LYS A 19 5.35 21.92 -2.48
N MET A 20 5.06 20.64 -2.68
CA MET A 20 4.52 19.73 -1.68
C MET A 20 4.94 18.30 -1.98
N GLU A 21 5.03 17.48 -0.93
CA GLU A 21 5.22 16.04 -1.09
C GLU A 21 4.01 15.42 -1.82
N PRO A 22 4.20 14.45 -2.75
CA PRO A 22 3.12 13.96 -3.58
C PRO A 22 1.92 13.34 -2.84
N PHE A 23 2.14 12.54 -1.79
CA PHE A 23 1.02 11.98 -1.02
C PHE A 23 0.19 13.09 -0.37
N GLN A 24 0.87 14.06 0.24
CA GLN A 24 0.24 15.24 0.82
C GLN A 24 -0.48 16.10 -0.25
N TYR A 25 0.05 16.17 -1.47
CA TYR A 25 -0.63 16.84 -2.58
C TYR A 25 -1.99 16.19 -2.88
N ILE A 26 -2.05 14.85 -2.97
CA ILE A 26 -3.32 14.12 -3.19
C ILE A 26 -4.27 14.29 -2.00
N GLU A 27 -3.76 14.23 -0.78
CA GLU A 27 -4.53 14.44 0.46
C GLU A 27 -5.16 15.83 0.48
N ARG A 28 -4.43 16.87 0.08
CA ARG A 28 -4.92 18.26 0.13
C ARG A 28 -5.68 18.68 -1.12
N PHE A 29 -5.65 17.88 -2.19
CA PHE A 29 -6.40 18.16 -3.40
C PHE A 29 -7.90 18.18 -3.10
N LYS A 30 -8.53 19.34 -3.33
CA LYS A 30 -9.98 19.51 -3.20
C LYS A 30 -10.67 19.01 -4.47
N PRO A 31 -11.77 18.26 -4.37
CA PRO A 31 -12.47 17.77 -5.55
C PRO A 31 -12.93 18.94 -6.40
N LEU A 32 -12.65 18.87 -7.71
CA LEU A 32 -13.22 19.81 -8.67
C LEU A 32 -14.62 19.36 -9.05
N VAL A 33 -15.50 20.32 -9.34
CA VAL A 33 -16.87 20.04 -9.78
C VAL A 33 -16.91 20.10 -11.30
N VAL A 34 -17.53 19.10 -11.93
CA VAL A 34 -17.81 19.14 -13.37
C VAL A 34 -18.80 20.28 -13.66
N PRO A 35 -18.52 21.17 -14.62
CA PRO A 35 -19.45 22.24 -14.97
C PRO A 35 -20.82 21.70 -15.37
N GLU A 36 -21.89 22.40 -14.95
CA GLU A 36 -23.26 22.01 -15.27
C GLU A 36 -23.46 21.93 -16.79
N GLY A 37 -24.08 20.84 -17.26
CA GLY A 37 -24.33 20.60 -18.69
C GLY A 37 -23.10 20.21 -19.52
N ALA A 38 -21.90 20.06 -18.92
CA ALA A 38 -20.73 19.61 -19.64
C ALA A 38 -20.84 18.13 -20.05
N ASP A 39 -20.39 17.79 -21.26
CA ASP A 39 -20.21 16.40 -21.66
C ASP A 39 -19.04 15.78 -20.86
N LEU A 40 -19.32 14.67 -20.19
CA LEU A 40 -18.38 14.09 -19.24
C LEU A 40 -17.13 13.54 -19.92
N GLU A 41 -17.26 12.95 -21.10
CA GLU A 41 -16.11 12.41 -21.82
C GLU A 41 -15.25 13.52 -22.41
N GLU A 42 -15.85 14.58 -22.95
CA GLU A 42 -15.14 15.77 -23.40
C GLU A 42 -14.42 16.46 -22.24
N TYR A 43 -15.09 16.61 -21.09
CA TYR A 43 -14.48 17.17 -19.89
C TYR A 43 -13.27 16.36 -19.44
N LYS A 44 -13.39 15.02 -19.33
CA LYS A 44 -12.27 14.14 -19.03
C LYS A 44 -11.13 14.27 -20.05
N ARG A 45 -11.48 14.37 -21.33
CA ARG A 45 -10.51 14.43 -22.43
C ARG A 45 -9.69 15.71 -22.44
N THR A 46 -10.28 16.84 -22.02
CA THR A 46 -9.73 18.17 -22.28
C THR A 46 -9.46 19.03 -21.04
N GLN A 47 -10.20 18.84 -19.95
CA GLN A 47 -10.23 19.78 -18.83
C GLN A 47 -9.97 19.14 -17.46
N ALA A 48 -10.38 17.88 -17.27
CA ALA A 48 -10.27 17.22 -15.97
C ALA A 48 -8.82 17.22 -15.46
N PRO A 49 -8.61 17.39 -14.15
CA PRO A 49 -7.29 17.39 -13.56
C PRO A 49 -6.72 15.96 -13.52
N TYR A 50 -5.49 15.81 -14.01
CA TYR A 50 -4.72 14.58 -13.96
C TYR A 50 -3.35 14.83 -13.35
N CYS A 51 -2.73 13.78 -12.82
CA CYS A 51 -1.36 13.82 -12.32
C CYS A 51 -0.53 12.60 -12.74
N LEU A 52 0.78 12.75 -12.68
CA LEU A 52 1.76 11.67 -12.67
C LEU A 52 2.78 11.95 -11.56
N SER A 53 2.91 11.03 -10.60
CA SER A 53 3.85 11.15 -9.49
C SER A 53 5.18 10.49 -9.82
N GLY A 54 6.29 11.20 -9.65
CA GLY A 54 7.62 10.64 -9.89
C GLY A 54 8.62 11.65 -10.41
N LYS A 55 9.51 11.21 -11.30
CA LYS A 55 10.48 12.08 -11.97
C LYS A 55 10.47 11.85 -13.47
N ILE A 56 10.29 12.93 -14.21
CA ILE A 56 10.33 12.96 -15.67
C ILE A 56 11.56 13.74 -16.12
N THR A 57 12.29 13.23 -17.10
CA THR A 57 13.38 13.96 -17.74
C THR A 57 12.85 15.21 -18.45
N ALA A 58 13.41 16.37 -18.13
CA ALA A 58 13.10 17.62 -18.81
C ALA A 58 13.61 17.59 -20.27
N GLU A 59 12.83 18.11 -21.21
CA GLU A 59 13.31 18.40 -22.55
C GLU A 59 14.33 19.55 -22.52
N LYS A 60 15.11 19.72 -23.60
CA LYS A 60 16.06 20.84 -23.73
C LYS A 60 15.41 22.21 -23.57
N THR A 61 14.12 22.31 -23.87
CA THR A 61 13.29 23.52 -23.72
C THR A 61 12.85 23.78 -22.28
N GLY A 62 13.15 22.89 -21.34
CA GLY A 62 12.66 22.94 -19.95
C GLY A 62 11.25 22.39 -19.75
N SER A 63 10.55 22.02 -20.83
CA SER A 63 9.22 21.40 -20.75
C SER A 63 9.29 19.90 -20.39
N TYR A 64 8.22 19.35 -19.84
CA TYR A 64 8.14 17.93 -19.48
C TYR A 64 7.10 17.21 -20.33
N LYS A 65 7.50 16.13 -21.01
CA LYS A 65 6.58 15.25 -21.73
C LYS A 65 6.62 13.85 -21.13
N ARG A 66 5.47 13.33 -20.71
CA ARG A 66 5.35 11.96 -20.22
C ARG A 66 5.41 10.96 -21.39
N ASN A 67 6.18 9.92 -21.20
CA ASN A 67 6.18 8.67 -21.96
C ASN A 67 6.98 7.64 -21.15
N ASN A 68 6.99 6.38 -21.60
CA ASN A 68 7.67 5.32 -20.85
C ASN A 68 9.19 5.52 -20.75
N THR A 69 9.81 6.24 -21.70
CA THR A 69 11.25 6.53 -21.71
C THR A 69 11.62 7.73 -20.84
N SER A 70 10.75 8.75 -20.78
CA SER A 70 11.03 9.98 -20.02
C SER A 70 10.74 9.85 -18.53
N LEU A 71 9.84 8.94 -18.14
CA LEU A 71 9.53 8.66 -16.74
C LEU A 71 10.62 7.77 -16.11
N ILE A 72 11.44 8.39 -15.25
CA ILE A 72 12.59 7.75 -14.61
C ILE A 72 12.15 6.84 -13.46
N TYR A 73 11.26 7.33 -12.60
CA TYR A 73 10.69 6.58 -11.49
C TYR A 73 9.31 7.12 -11.13
N ARG A 74 8.55 6.32 -10.39
CA ARG A 74 7.32 6.73 -9.69
C ARG A 74 7.56 6.72 -8.18
N ASP A 75 6.88 7.61 -7.49
CA ASP A 75 6.96 7.77 -6.03
C ASP A 75 5.57 7.77 -5.35
N LEU A 76 4.53 7.36 -6.09
CA LEU A 76 3.22 6.94 -5.59
C LEU A 76 2.71 5.75 -6.39
N ILE A 77 1.89 4.92 -5.76
CA ILE A 77 1.22 3.77 -6.38
C ILE A 77 -0.25 4.11 -6.59
N PHE A 78 -0.76 3.90 -7.80
CA PHE A 78 -2.17 4.16 -8.13
C PHE A 78 -2.84 2.87 -8.62
N LEU A 79 -4.02 2.56 -8.09
CA LEU A 79 -4.89 1.49 -8.55
C LEU A 79 -6.29 2.05 -8.80
N ASP A 80 -6.83 1.76 -9.97
CA ASP A 80 -8.20 2.09 -10.35
C ASP A 80 -9.11 0.89 -10.18
N TYR A 81 -10.22 1.08 -9.46
CA TYR A 81 -11.25 0.09 -9.21
C TYR A 81 -12.56 0.58 -9.83
N ASP A 82 -12.88 0.07 -11.01
CA ASP A 82 -14.06 0.46 -11.79
C ASP A 82 -15.18 -0.59 -11.77
N GLU A 83 -14.86 -1.83 -11.40
CA GLU A 83 -15.76 -3.00 -11.37
C GLU A 83 -15.89 -3.55 -9.94
N ILE A 84 -16.42 -2.72 -9.03
CA ILE A 84 -16.65 -3.13 -7.65
C ILE A 84 -18.01 -3.84 -7.56
N GLU A 85 -17.98 -5.13 -7.25
CA GLU A 85 -19.19 -5.91 -7.00
C GLU A 85 -19.67 -5.74 -5.55
N GLY A 86 -20.97 -5.53 -5.38
CA GLY A 86 -21.60 -5.40 -4.07
C GLY A 86 -21.50 -4.00 -3.45
N PRO A 87 -21.79 -3.87 -2.15
CA PRO A 87 -21.82 -2.57 -1.48
C PRO A 87 -20.43 -1.92 -1.38
N THR A 88 -20.37 -0.62 -1.62
CA THR A 88 -19.16 0.23 -1.43
C THR A 88 -18.43 -0.04 -0.11
N GLN A 89 -19.17 -0.26 0.97
CA GLN A 89 -18.62 -0.52 2.30
C GLN A 89 -17.74 -1.78 2.34
N GLY A 90 -18.14 -2.86 1.67
CA GLY A 90 -17.37 -4.11 1.64
C GLY A 90 -16.03 -3.93 0.93
N PHE A 91 -15.99 -3.12 -0.13
CA PHE A 91 -14.75 -2.75 -0.81
C PHE A 91 -13.83 -1.91 0.06
N ILE A 92 -14.37 -0.89 0.74
CA ILE A 92 -13.60 -0.05 1.68
C ILE A 92 -12.99 -0.91 2.79
N GLU A 93 -13.75 -1.87 3.34
CA GLU A 93 -13.26 -2.80 4.36
C GLU A 93 -12.17 -3.73 3.84
N ALA A 94 -12.29 -4.23 2.60
CA ALA A 94 -11.27 -5.05 1.96
C ALA A 94 -9.94 -4.27 1.81
N VAL A 95 -10.02 -3.01 1.34
CA VAL A 95 -8.85 -2.11 1.24
C VAL A 95 -8.24 -1.86 2.61
N SER A 96 -9.05 -1.49 3.61
CA SER A 96 -8.61 -1.20 4.97
C SER A 96 -7.91 -2.39 5.61
N ARG A 97 -8.45 -3.60 5.43
CA ARG A 97 -7.85 -4.85 5.93
C ARG A 97 -6.53 -5.16 5.23
N ALA A 98 -6.49 -5.03 3.90
CA ALA A 98 -5.31 -5.37 3.10
C ALA A 98 -4.13 -4.40 3.35
N LEU A 99 -4.43 -3.13 3.64
CA LEU A 99 -3.45 -2.05 3.84
C LEU A 99 -3.36 -1.59 5.29
N PHE A 100 -3.80 -2.41 6.25
CA PHE A 100 -3.78 -2.06 7.66
C PHE A 100 -2.38 -1.62 8.10
N GLY A 101 -2.30 -0.43 8.71
CA GLY A 101 -1.05 0.16 9.19
C GLY A 101 -0.20 0.86 8.14
N PHE A 102 -0.63 0.92 6.86
CA PHE A 102 0.05 1.68 5.80
C PHE A 102 -0.68 2.97 5.44
N SER A 103 0.08 3.94 4.93
CA SER A 103 -0.47 5.20 4.42
C SER A 103 -1.12 5.00 3.05
N TYR A 104 -2.41 5.31 2.94
CA TYR A 104 -3.14 5.29 1.68
C TYR A 104 -4.26 6.32 1.63
N ILE A 105 -4.70 6.65 0.41
CA ILE A 105 -5.84 7.51 0.15
C ILE A 105 -6.78 6.77 -0.78
N LEU A 106 -8.06 6.74 -0.44
CA LEU A 106 -9.11 6.17 -1.29
C LEU A 106 -10.14 7.25 -1.60
N TYR A 107 -10.45 7.46 -2.89
CA TYR A 107 -11.44 8.46 -3.29
C TYR A 107 -12.27 8.05 -4.51
N PRO A 108 -13.54 8.51 -4.61
CA PRO A 108 -14.41 8.27 -5.76
C PRO A 108 -13.82 8.82 -7.05
N THR A 109 -13.93 8.08 -8.16
CA THR A 109 -13.59 8.62 -9.48
C THR A 109 -14.74 9.45 -10.06
N ILE A 110 -14.47 10.20 -11.12
CA ILE A 110 -15.46 11.08 -11.77
C ILE A 110 -16.75 10.36 -12.25
N LYS A 111 -16.68 9.04 -12.48
CA LYS A 111 -17.81 8.21 -12.91
C LYS A 111 -18.46 7.43 -11.78
N HIS A 112 -18.05 7.67 -10.54
CA HIS A 112 -18.61 6.99 -9.37
C HIS A 112 -20.10 7.30 -9.22
N THR A 113 -20.91 6.28 -9.01
CA THR A 113 -22.27 6.40 -8.47
C THR A 113 -22.48 5.36 -7.36
N PRO A 114 -23.49 5.52 -6.49
CA PRO A 114 -23.82 4.49 -5.50
C PRO A 114 -24.11 3.10 -6.10
N GLU A 115 -24.66 3.04 -7.31
CA GLU A 115 -25.01 1.80 -8.04
C GLU A 115 -23.84 1.25 -8.88
N SER A 116 -22.89 2.10 -9.25
CA SER A 116 -21.64 1.72 -9.94
C SER A 116 -20.47 2.34 -9.20
N PRO A 117 -20.07 1.75 -8.04
CA PRO A 117 -18.99 2.30 -7.24
C PRO A 117 -17.68 2.23 -8.01
N ARG A 118 -17.00 3.38 -8.10
CA ARG A 118 -15.67 3.48 -8.70
C ARG A 118 -14.74 4.27 -7.81
N PHE A 119 -13.56 3.74 -7.56
CA PHE A 119 -12.60 4.36 -6.66
C PHE A 119 -11.19 4.31 -7.24
N ARG A 120 -10.39 5.30 -6.85
CA ARG A 120 -8.96 5.30 -7.04
C ARG A 120 -8.30 5.18 -5.68
N LEU A 121 -7.43 4.19 -5.58
CA LEU A 121 -6.57 3.94 -4.43
C LEU A 121 -5.17 4.50 -4.72
N VAL A 122 -4.64 5.27 -3.78
CA VAL A 122 -3.28 5.83 -3.83
C VAL A 122 -2.53 5.33 -2.61
N VAL A 123 -1.47 4.57 -2.81
CA VAL A 123 -0.64 4.03 -1.71
C VAL A 123 0.70 4.74 -1.70
N LYS A 124 1.15 5.16 -0.51
CA LYS A 124 2.45 5.81 -0.31
C LYS A 124 3.55 4.76 -0.19
N PRO A 125 4.50 4.67 -1.13
CA PRO A 125 5.61 3.71 -1.05
C PRO A 125 6.75 4.23 -0.16
N GLY A 126 7.55 3.32 0.38
CA GLY A 126 8.74 3.65 1.19
C GLY A 126 9.99 4.02 0.39
N ASP A 127 9.98 3.83 -0.92
CA ASP A 127 11.05 4.23 -1.84
C ASP A 127 10.48 4.45 -3.26
N VAL A 128 11.27 5.05 -4.13
CA VAL A 128 10.91 5.23 -5.54
C VAL A 128 10.97 3.89 -6.29
N MET A 129 10.16 3.74 -7.33
CA MET A 129 10.06 2.51 -8.11
C MET A 129 10.42 2.75 -9.58
N ASN A 130 11.06 1.77 -10.21
CA ASN A 130 11.11 1.66 -11.67
C ASN A 130 9.83 0.95 -12.19
N GLU A 131 9.69 0.84 -13.52
CA GLU A 131 8.51 0.23 -14.14
C GLU A 131 8.23 -1.21 -13.67
N GLU A 132 9.26 -2.04 -13.59
CA GLU A 132 9.14 -3.44 -13.18
C GLU A 132 8.66 -3.56 -11.73
N THR A 133 9.32 -2.84 -10.81
CA THR A 133 8.97 -2.84 -9.39
C THR A 133 7.57 -2.28 -9.18
N TYR A 134 7.22 -1.20 -9.88
CA TYR A 134 5.88 -0.61 -9.81
C TYR A 134 4.80 -1.62 -10.21
N LYS A 135 4.96 -2.29 -11.35
CA LYS A 135 4.00 -3.29 -11.83
C LYS A 135 3.88 -4.47 -10.87
N GLN A 136 5.01 -4.91 -10.27
CA GLN A 136 5.00 -5.97 -9.28
C GLN A 136 4.23 -5.55 -8.02
N VAL A 137 4.50 -4.36 -7.48
CA VAL A 137 3.87 -3.86 -6.26
C VAL A 137 2.38 -3.58 -6.47
N VAL A 138 1.97 -3.06 -7.63
CA VAL A 138 0.55 -2.90 -7.99
C VAL A 138 -0.18 -4.24 -7.94
N LYS A 139 0.39 -5.29 -8.55
CA LYS A 139 -0.21 -6.63 -8.52
C LYS A 139 -0.27 -7.19 -7.11
N GLU A 140 0.81 -7.06 -6.34
CA GLU A 140 0.84 -7.53 -4.95
C GLU A 140 -0.26 -6.88 -4.11
N ILE A 141 -0.44 -5.55 -4.23
CA ILE A 141 -1.50 -4.82 -3.52
C ILE A 141 -2.89 -5.28 -3.98
N ALA A 142 -3.09 -5.41 -5.30
CA ALA A 142 -4.36 -5.88 -5.86
C ALA A 142 -4.71 -7.30 -5.38
N ASP A 143 -3.74 -8.21 -5.38
CA ASP A 143 -3.91 -9.60 -4.92
C ASP A 143 -4.26 -9.65 -3.43
N LYS A 144 -3.66 -8.77 -2.59
CA LYS A 144 -3.99 -8.67 -1.16
C LYS A 144 -5.41 -8.15 -0.92
N ILE A 145 -5.87 -7.21 -1.75
CA ILE A 145 -7.23 -6.66 -1.67
C ILE A 145 -8.24 -7.70 -2.14
N GLY A 146 -7.89 -8.51 -3.13
CA GLY A 146 -8.73 -9.61 -3.63
C GLY A 146 -9.93 -9.14 -4.46
N VAL A 147 -9.89 -7.90 -4.96
CA VAL A 147 -10.93 -7.31 -5.83
C VAL A 147 -10.32 -7.00 -7.20
N PRO A 148 -11.01 -7.30 -8.31
CA PRO A 148 -10.54 -6.92 -9.65
C PRO A 148 -10.24 -5.43 -9.76
N PHE A 149 -9.13 -5.10 -10.43
CA PHE A 149 -8.71 -3.72 -10.68
C PHE A 149 -8.52 -3.50 -12.18
N ASP A 150 -8.57 -2.24 -12.63
CA ASP A 150 -8.32 -1.91 -14.02
C ASP A 150 -6.84 -2.12 -14.36
N MET A 151 -6.58 -3.01 -15.31
CA MET A 151 -5.25 -3.32 -15.82
C MET A 151 -4.53 -2.12 -16.42
N ALA A 152 -5.24 -1.05 -16.81
CA ALA A 152 -4.63 0.23 -17.19
C ALA A 152 -3.74 0.81 -16.07
N SER A 153 -3.99 0.45 -14.81
CA SER A 153 -3.15 0.79 -13.64
C SER A 153 -1.71 0.31 -13.78
N LEU A 154 -1.45 -0.72 -14.62
CA LEU A 154 -0.10 -1.23 -14.91
C LEU A 154 0.64 -0.42 -15.98
N THR A 155 0.00 0.56 -16.62
CA THR A 155 0.62 1.36 -17.67
C THR A 155 1.57 2.39 -17.06
N TRP A 156 2.87 2.26 -17.38
CA TRP A 156 3.94 2.97 -16.67
C TRP A 156 3.80 4.49 -16.66
N SER A 157 3.55 5.13 -17.80
CA SER A 157 3.41 6.59 -17.91
C SER A 157 1.94 7.08 -17.97
N GLN A 158 1.01 6.27 -17.46
CA GLN A 158 -0.41 6.60 -17.41
C GLN A 158 -0.71 7.71 -16.41
N LEU A 159 -1.40 8.75 -16.88
CA LEU A 159 -1.96 9.80 -16.05
C LEU A 159 -3.08 9.26 -15.15
N GLN A 160 -3.13 9.76 -13.93
CA GLN A 160 -4.08 9.38 -12.90
C GLN A 160 -5.02 10.54 -12.65
N GLY A 161 -6.33 10.32 -12.73
CA GLY A 161 -7.30 11.38 -12.50
C GLY A 161 -7.25 11.84 -11.05
N LEU A 162 -7.27 13.15 -10.83
CA LEU A 162 -7.40 13.72 -9.50
C LEU A 162 -8.88 13.73 -9.07
N PRO A 163 -9.18 13.97 -7.78
CA PRO A 163 -10.56 14.07 -7.29
C PRO A 163 -11.44 15.02 -8.11
N VAL A 164 -12.53 14.49 -8.67
CA VAL A 164 -13.56 15.24 -9.41
C VAL A 164 -14.91 14.64 -9.06
N THR A 165 -15.93 15.48 -8.90
CA THR A 165 -17.32 15.08 -8.64
C THR A 165 -18.28 15.69 -9.65
N THR A 166 -19.34 14.96 -9.98
CA THR A 166 -20.52 15.46 -10.69
C THR A 166 -21.64 15.88 -9.74
N GLY A 167 -21.53 15.55 -8.45
CA GLY A 167 -22.47 15.92 -7.39
C GLY A 167 -21.98 17.09 -6.53
N ASP A 168 -22.55 17.23 -5.33
CA ASP A 168 -22.12 18.24 -4.38
C ASP A 168 -20.71 17.91 -3.84
N PRO A 169 -19.71 18.81 -3.97
CA PRO A 169 -18.39 18.59 -3.37
C PRO A 169 -18.40 18.47 -1.84
N ALA A 170 -19.45 18.91 -1.13
CA ALA A 170 -19.61 18.68 0.31
C ALA A 170 -19.86 17.20 0.65
N ASP A 171 -20.49 16.46 -0.26
CA ASP A 171 -20.76 15.02 -0.11
C ASP A 171 -19.60 14.14 -0.58
N TYR A 172 -18.58 14.72 -1.22
CA TYR A 172 -17.44 13.99 -1.72
C TYR A 172 -16.55 13.48 -0.58
N GLN A 173 -16.66 12.19 -0.28
CA GLN A 173 -15.90 11.55 0.78
C GLN A 173 -14.59 10.97 0.26
N LYS A 174 -13.48 11.43 0.83
CA LYS A 174 -12.13 10.89 0.63
C LYS A 174 -11.65 10.30 1.95
N ILE A 175 -11.20 9.05 1.90
CA ILE A 175 -10.57 8.37 3.04
C ILE A 175 -9.07 8.61 2.94
N VAL A 176 -8.47 9.05 4.05
CA VAL A 176 -7.04 9.32 4.18
C VAL A 176 -6.55 8.59 5.42
N GLU A 177 -5.77 7.53 5.22
CA GLU A 177 -5.14 6.79 6.30
C GLU A 177 -3.66 7.14 6.36
N HIS A 178 -3.18 7.42 7.57
CA HIS A 178 -1.78 7.72 7.85
C HIS A 178 -1.18 6.58 8.67
N GLY A 179 -0.13 5.97 8.14
CA GLY A 179 0.59 4.85 8.73
C GLY A 179 2.04 4.78 8.23
N LEU A 180 2.58 3.58 8.15
CA LEU A 180 3.89 3.33 7.56
C LEU A 180 3.84 3.50 6.03
N ASP A 181 4.99 3.77 5.44
CA ASP A 181 5.12 3.73 3.99
C ASP A 181 5.15 2.26 3.52
N TYR A 182 4.48 1.97 2.40
CA TYR A 182 4.34 0.62 1.87
C TYR A 182 5.71 0.07 1.41
N PRO A 183 6.11 -1.14 1.82
CA PRO A 183 7.42 -1.69 1.48
C PRO A 183 7.52 -1.94 -0.02
N VAL A 184 8.60 -1.42 -0.63
CA VAL A 184 8.90 -1.68 -2.04
C VAL A 184 10.19 -2.49 -2.15
N PRO A 185 10.25 -3.53 -3.01
CA PRO A 185 11.48 -4.25 -3.28
C PRO A 185 12.54 -3.28 -3.79
N LYS A 186 13.77 -3.35 -3.25
CA LYS A 186 14.87 -2.55 -3.78
C LYS A 186 15.18 -3.01 -5.21
N SER A 187 14.97 -2.11 -6.16
CA SER A 187 15.39 -2.28 -7.54
C SER A 187 16.88 -2.65 -7.58
N ASN A 188 17.21 -3.80 -8.18
CA ASN A 188 18.58 -4.30 -8.31
C ASN A 188 19.40 -3.49 -9.34
N GLN A 189 19.39 -2.16 -9.29
CA GLN A 189 20.18 -1.35 -10.23
C GLN A 189 21.70 -1.48 -10.05
N ASN A 190 22.17 -2.17 -8.98
CA ASN A 190 23.58 -2.45 -8.71
C ASN A 190 23.91 -3.94 -8.52
N ARG A 191 23.24 -4.86 -9.25
CA ARG A 191 23.77 -6.23 -9.37
C ARG A 191 24.58 -6.36 -10.65
N THR A 192 25.83 -5.91 -10.59
CA THR A 192 26.89 -6.52 -11.37
C THR A 192 26.83 -8.03 -11.15
N SER A 193 26.79 -8.77 -12.25
CA SER A 193 26.90 -10.22 -12.35
C SER A 193 27.78 -10.85 -11.26
N GLY A 194 27.21 -11.72 -10.42
CA GLY A 194 27.97 -12.55 -9.50
C GLY A 194 27.17 -13.13 -8.34
N GLN A 195 27.00 -14.46 -8.38
CA GLN A 195 26.63 -15.37 -7.28
C GLN A 195 25.15 -15.47 -6.91
N GLY A 196 24.60 -16.66 -7.19
CA GLY A 196 23.27 -17.08 -6.79
C GLY A 196 23.09 -16.96 -5.28
N VAL A 197 22.09 -16.18 -4.87
CA VAL A 197 21.67 -16.07 -3.48
C VAL A 197 20.90 -17.34 -3.14
N LYS A 198 21.53 -18.24 -2.37
CA LYS A 198 20.82 -19.32 -1.68
C LYS A 198 19.83 -18.70 -0.68
N PRO A 199 18.65 -19.31 -0.43
CA PRO A 199 17.70 -18.81 0.54
C PRO A 199 18.38 -18.66 1.91
N GLN A 200 18.42 -17.45 2.45
CA GLN A 200 18.90 -17.24 3.82
C GLN A 200 17.80 -17.73 4.78
N THR A 201 18.06 -18.84 5.45
CA THR A 201 17.30 -19.24 6.63
C THR A 201 17.44 -18.19 7.72
N TYR A 202 16.31 -17.77 8.29
CA TYR A 202 16.26 -16.85 9.41
C TYR A 202 17.08 -17.42 10.58
N THR A 203 18.07 -16.66 11.04
CA THR A 203 18.87 -16.99 12.24
C THR A 203 18.49 -16.03 13.36
N PRO A 204 17.84 -16.50 14.44
CA PRO A 204 17.42 -15.63 15.53
C PRO A 204 18.61 -14.97 16.25
N ARG A 205 18.52 -13.65 16.54
CA ARG A 205 19.54 -12.91 17.33
C ARG A 205 19.54 -13.27 18.81
N ALA A 206 20.59 -13.03 19.59
CA ALA A 206 20.57 -13.33 21.04
C ALA A 206 19.43 -12.57 21.80
N SER A 207 18.82 -13.23 22.80
CA SER A 207 17.53 -12.87 23.45
C SER A 207 17.48 -11.49 24.16
N GLY A 208 18.63 -10.87 24.41
CA GLY A 208 18.75 -9.58 25.09
C GLY A 208 18.53 -8.35 24.20
N GLN A 209 18.51 -8.51 22.88
CA GLN A 209 18.41 -7.39 21.91
C GLN A 209 17.10 -7.38 21.10
N ARG A 210 16.14 -8.22 21.45
CA ARG A 210 14.89 -8.39 20.68
C ARG A 210 13.79 -7.45 21.19
N SER A 211 13.03 -6.84 20.29
CA SER A 211 11.79 -6.14 20.66
C SER A 211 10.77 -7.11 21.27
N ILE A 212 9.82 -6.59 22.05
CA ILE A 212 8.76 -7.39 22.69
C ILE A 212 7.99 -8.21 21.63
N THR A 213 7.61 -7.59 20.51
CA THR A 213 6.93 -8.26 19.39
C THR A 213 7.77 -9.39 18.80
N MET A 214 9.08 -9.16 18.60
CA MET A 214 9.95 -10.18 18.03
C MET A 214 10.13 -11.37 18.97
N ARG A 215 10.12 -11.13 20.30
CA ARG A 215 10.11 -12.21 21.29
C ARG A 215 8.86 -13.07 21.18
N VAL A 216 7.69 -12.48 20.94
CA VAL A 216 6.45 -13.24 20.71
C VAL A 216 6.56 -14.07 19.43
N ILE A 217 6.92 -13.42 18.32
CA ILE A 217 7.05 -14.07 17.00
C ILE A 217 8.07 -15.21 17.02
N ASP A 218 9.23 -15.01 17.66
CA ASP A 218 10.26 -16.04 17.73
C ASP A 218 9.81 -17.28 18.50
N THR A 219 9.08 -17.10 19.60
CA THR A 219 8.53 -18.24 20.37
C THR A 219 7.45 -18.97 19.59
N LEU A 220 6.64 -18.26 18.79
CA LEU A 220 5.66 -18.90 17.91
C LEU A 220 6.29 -19.72 16.78
N PHE A 221 7.49 -19.35 16.31
CA PHE A 221 8.19 -20.10 15.26
C PHE A 221 9.07 -21.23 15.78
N ASN A 222 9.69 -21.06 16.95
CA ASN A 222 10.71 -21.97 17.45
C ASN A 222 10.26 -22.76 18.69
N GLY A 223 9.06 -22.50 19.20
CA GLY A 223 8.53 -23.10 20.41
C GLY A 223 9.28 -22.69 21.68
N PHE A 224 9.19 -23.53 22.71
CA PHE A 224 9.78 -23.29 24.03
C PHE A 224 11.23 -23.78 24.18
N GLY A 225 11.84 -24.28 23.10
CA GLY A 225 13.20 -24.80 23.09
C GLY A 225 13.36 -26.24 23.61
N ASP A 226 14.59 -26.59 24.00
CA ASP A 226 14.97 -27.96 24.38
C ASP A 226 14.40 -28.38 25.75
N GLU A 227 14.44 -29.69 26.03
CA GLU A 227 13.71 -30.36 27.14
C GLU A 227 13.97 -29.77 28.54
N GLY A 228 15.11 -29.11 28.75
CA GLY A 228 15.42 -28.43 30.00
C GLY A 228 14.89 -27.00 30.06
N GLY A 229 13.78 -26.77 30.79
CA GLY A 229 13.31 -25.42 31.14
C GLY A 229 12.05 -24.94 30.42
N ARG A 230 11.32 -25.83 29.73
CA ARG A 230 10.09 -25.49 28.99
C ARG A 230 9.01 -24.85 29.85
N ASN A 231 8.75 -25.35 31.06
CA ASN A 231 7.74 -24.77 31.94
C ASN A 231 8.09 -23.32 32.32
N VAL A 232 9.38 -23.03 32.47
CA VAL A 232 9.88 -21.66 32.70
C VAL A 232 9.73 -20.80 31.44
N ALA A 233 10.01 -21.36 30.26
CA ALA A 233 9.84 -20.67 28.99
C ALA A 233 8.36 -20.38 28.67
N LEU A 234 7.46 -21.34 28.88
CA LEU A 234 6.01 -21.18 28.76
C LEU A 234 5.50 -20.12 29.71
N THR A 235 5.87 -20.17 31.01
CA THR A 235 5.47 -19.16 32.00
C THR A 235 5.93 -17.76 31.58
N ARG A 236 7.17 -17.63 31.07
CA ARG A 236 7.70 -16.35 30.57
C ARG A 236 6.97 -15.87 29.32
N PHE A 237 6.58 -16.78 28.44
CA PHE A 237 5.84 -16.45 27.23
C PHE A 237 4.43 -15.97 27.58
N VAL A 238 3.70 -16.68 28.44
CA VAL A 238 2.40 -16.24 28.94
C VAL A 238 2.49 -14.88 29.63
N GLY A 239 3.50 -14.66 30.49
CA GLY A 239 3.74 -13.36 31.11
C GLY A 239 4.10 -12.25 30.11
N LEU A 240 4.69 -12.60 28.96
CA LEU A 240 4.95 -11.66 27.88
C LEU A 240 3.66 -11.27 27.14
N LEU A 241 2.73 -12.21 26.94
CA LEU A 241 1.45 -11.96 26.27
C LEU A 241 0.54 -11.02 27.08
N PHE A 242 0.56 -11.16 28.42
CA PHE A 242 -0.15 -10.25 29.32
C PHE A 242 0.63 -8.97 29.67
N ASN A 243 1.80 -8.77 29.08
CA ASN A 243 2.53 -7.54 29.29
C ASN A 243 1.74 -6.35 28.71
N LYS A 244 1.78 -5.19 29.37
CA LYS A 244 1.09 -3.95 28.94
C LYS A 244 1.36 -3.50 27.49
N TRP A 245 2.42 -4.00 26.86
CA TRP A 245 2.79 -3.68 25.49
C TRP A 245 2.27 -4.69 24.46
N VAL A 246 1.76 -5.84 24.91
CA VAL A 246 1.13 -6.88 24.08
C VAL A 246 -0.38 -6.94 24.37
N ASP A 247 -0.75 -6.92 25.65
CA ASP A 247 -2.12 -6.78 26.16
C ASP A 247 -3.13 -7.79 25.58
N CYS A 248 -2.73 -9.06 25.48
CA CYS A 248 -3.64 -10.11 25.05
C CYS A 248 -4.72 -10.37 26.11
N ASP A 249 -5.96 -10.62 25.65
CA ASP A 249 -6.96 -11.27 26.48
C ASP A 249 -6.58 -12.75 26.75
N ILE A 250 -7.29 -13.37 27.71
CA ILE A 250 -7.00 -14.73 28.17
C ILE A 250 -7.15 -15.76 27.04
N GLU A 251 -8.16 -15.61 26.18
CA GLU A 251 -8.45 -16.55 25.10
C GLU A 251 -7.35 -16.52 24.03
N THR A 252 -6.95 -15.31 23.63
CA THR A 252 -5.86 -15.07 22.69
C THR A 252 -4.54 -15.57 23.25
N ALA A 253 -4.25 -15.29 24.53
CA ALA A 253 -3.02 -15.76 25.17
C ALA A 253 -2.95 -17.29 25.24
N TYR A 254 -4.09 -17.95 25.49
CA TYR A 254 -4.19 -19.41 25.50
C TYR A 254 -3.94 -20.01 24.12
N GLU A 255 -4.56 -19.48 23.06
CA GLU A 255 -4.37 -19.99 21.70
C GLU A 255 -2.93 -19.76 21.19
N LEU A 256 -2.34 -18.59 21.45
CA LEU A 256 -0.94 -18.33 21.10
C LEU A 256 0.02 -19.28 21.83
N THR A 257 -0.28 -19.61 23.08
CA THR A 257 0.51 -20.58 23.87
C THR A 257 0.39 -21.99 23.30
N LYS A 258 -0.81 -22.40 22.88
CA LYS A 258 -1.01 -23.69 22.18
C LYS A 258 -0.25 -23.74 20.85
N ILE A 259 -0.26 -22.65 20.07
CA ILE A 259 0.48 -22.57 18.82
C ILE A 259 1.98 -22.73 19.08
N ALA A 260 2.54 -21.98 20.03
CA ALA A 260 3.95 -22.11 20.43
C ALA A 260 4.29 -23.53 20.93
N ASN A 261 3.39 -24.17 21.68
CA ASN A 261 3.59 -25.55 22.15
C ASN A 261 3.59 -26.54 20.97
N SER A 262 2.71 -26.34 19.98
CA SER A 262 2.57 -27.25 18.82
C SER A 262 3.83 -27.31 17.94
N VAL A 263 4.63 -26.23 17.92
CA VAL A 263 5.91 -26.17 17.21
C VAL A 263 7.12 -26.54 18.08
N THR A 264 6.91 -26.87 19.35
CA THR A 264 7.98 -27.31 20.28
C THR A 264 8.26 -28.80 20.06
N ALA A 265 9.53 -29.19 19.93
CA ALA A 265 9.90 -30.60 19.85
C ALA A 265 9.48 -31.34 21.13
N ASN A 266 8.66 -32.40 21.04
CA ASN A 266 7.99 -33.03 22.20
C ASN A 266 7.14 -32.02 23.01
N PRO A 267 5.96 -31.62 22.51
CA PRO A 267 5.09 -30.64 23.16
C PRO A 267 4.72 -31.02 24.61
N LEU A 268 4.49 -30.00 25.45
CA LEU A 268 3.92 -30.18 26.79
C LEU A 268 2.50 -30.74 26.70
N SER A 269 2.08 -31.49 27.71
CA SER A 269 0.73 -32.04 27.75
C SER A 269 -0.31 -30.92 27.89
N GLU A 270 -1.53 -31.13 27.42
CA GLU A 270 -2.61 -30.12 27.60
C GLU A 270 -2.98 -29.84 29.07
N ARG A 271 -2.50 -30.66 30.01
CA ARG A 271 -2.71 -30.45 31.45
C ARG A 271 -1.70 -29.51 32.09
N GLU A 272 -0.56 -29.28 31.45
CA GLU A 272 0.53 -28.40 31.91
C GLU A 272 0.37 -26.98 31.36
#